data_AF-A0A357T2G6-F1
#
_entry.id   AF-A0A357T2G6-F1
#
_cell.length_a   1.000
_cell.length_b   1.000
_cell.length_c   1.000
_cell.angle_alpha   90.00
_cell.angle_beta   90.00
_cell.angle_gamma   90.00
#
_symmetry.space_group_name_H-M   'P 1'
#
loop_
_entity.id
_entity.type
_entity.pdbx_description
1 polymer ?
#
loop_
_entity_poly.entity_id
_entity_poly.type
_entity_poly.pdbx_seq_one_letter_code
_entity_poly.pdbx_strand_id
1 'polypeptide(L)' 'VDTTGAGDAFLGGILYWFSQLTLQEIYKLSLSELRKIINFANGMGALTTTKKGGIPALPSLEEVNLLIGNLHLRKDDIF' A
#
# COMPACT_ATOMS: atom_id res chain seq x y z
N VAL A 1 3.15 18.45 0.21
CA VAL A 1 2.06 17.62 -0.32
C VAL A 1 2.06 17.80 -1.84
N ASP A 2 2.37 16.75 -2.58
CA ASP A 2 2.37 16.66 -4.04
C ASP A 2 1.70 15.34 -4.40
N THR A 3 0.58 15.35 -5.13
CA THR A 3 -0.21 14.13 -5.38
C THR A 3 0.24 13.34 -6.60
N THR A 4 1.26 13.83 -7.31
CA THR A 4 1.77 13.21 -8.53
C THR A 4 2.26 11.80 -8.25
N GLY A 5 1.77 10.81 -9.00
CA GLY A 5 2.20 9.41 -8.87
C GLY A 5 1.56 8.61 -7.73
N ALA A 6 0.66 9.19 -6.92
CA ALA A 6 0.01 8.46 -5.83
C ALA A 6 -0.85 7.28 -6.33
N GLY A 7 -1.55 7.45 -7.46
CA GLY A 7 -2.32 6.38 -8.09
C GLY A 7 -1.43 5.28 -8.67
N ASP A 8 -0.31 5.67 -9.29
CA ASP A 8 0.68 4.73 -9.82
C ASP A 8 1.34 3.93 -8.69
N ALA A 9 1.64 4.58 -7.56
CA ALA A 9 2.18 3.93 -6.37
C ALA A 9 1.18 2.95 -5.75
N PHE A 10 -0.10 3.32 -5.67
CA PHE A 10 -1.17 2.44 -5.21
C PHE A 10 -1.30 1.20 -6.11
N LEU A 11 -1.41 1.39 -7.43
CA LEU A 11 -1.50 0.28 -8.37
C LEU A 11 -0.23 -0.58 -8.36
N GLY A 12 0.94 0.05 -8.27
CA GLY A 12 2.23 -0.62 -8.12
C GLY A 12 2.28 -1.49 -6.86
N GLY A 13 1.69 -1.03 -5.75
CA GLY A 13 1.55 -1.80 -4.52
C GLY A 13 0.66 -3.03 -4.66
N ILE A 14 -0.44 -2.95 -5.43
CA ILE A 14 -1.29 -4.10 -5.75
C ILE A 14 -0.53 -5.09 -6.63
N LEU A 15 0.08 -4.60 -7.71
CA LEU A 15 0.82 -5.43 -8.67
C LEU A 15 2.02 -6.12 -8.03
N TYR A 16 2.69 -5.46 -7.08
CA TYR A 16 3.75 -6.08 -6.29
C TYR A 16 3.27 -7.37 -5.61
N TRP A 17 2.15 -7.31 -4.88
CA TRP A 17 1.57 -8.51 -4.26
C TRP A 17 1.10 -9.54 -5.28
N PHE A 18 0.40 -9.13 -6.33
CA PHE A 18 -0.12 -10.05 -7.34
C PHE A 18 0.99 -10.75 -8.12
N SER A 19 2.13 -10.09 -8.34
CA SER A 19 3.30 -10.69 -9.00
C SER A 19 3.93 -11.86 -8.24
N GLN A 20 3.62 -12.01 -6.95
CA GLN A 20 4.09 -13.12 -6.12
C GLN A 20 3.10 -14.29 -6.08
N LEU A 21 1.95 -14.15 -6.76
CA LEU A 21 0.86 -15.12 -6.73
C LEU A 21 0.60 -15.67 -8.13
N THR A 22 0.19 -16.93 -8.20
CA THR A 22 -0.42 -17.49 -9.39
C THR A 22 -1.85 -16.96 -9.57
N LEU A 23 -2.36 -17.04 -10.80
CA LEU A 23 -3.75 -16.65 -11.08
C LEU A 23 -4.77 -17.42 -10.20
N GLN A 24 -4.51 -18.70 -9.92
CA GLN A 24 -5.38 -19.52 -9.07
C GLN A 24 -5.37 -19.07 -7.61
N GLU A 25 -4.23 -18.59 -7.10
CA GLU A 25 -4.13 -18.03 -5.76
C GLU A 25 -4.84 -16.68 -5.66
N ILE A 26 -4.72 -15.83 -6.68
CA ILE A 26 -5.44 -14.55 -6.74
C ILE A 26 -6.96 -14.77 -6.63
N TYR A 27 -7.51 -15.74 -7.37
CA TYR A 27 -8.94 -16.07 -7.30
C TYR A 27 -9.40 -16.62 -5.94
N LYS A 28 -8.47 -17.10 -5.10
CA LYS A 28 -8.75 -17.69 -3.78
C LYS A 28 -8.49 -16.73 -2.63
N LEU A 29 -8.04 -15.49 -2.90
CA LEU A 29 -7.78 -14.50 -1.87
C LEU A 29 -9.04 -14.26 -1.04
N SER A 30 -8.91 -14.44 0.28
CA SER A 30 -9.94 -14.04 1.22
C SER A 30 -10.05 -12.52 1.31
N LEU A 31 -11.20 -12.02 1.80
CA LEU A 31 -11.39 -10.60 2.08
C LEU A 31 -10.30 -10.05 3.03
N SER A 32 -9.81 -10.87 3.95
CA SER A 32 -8.77 -10.48 4.91
C SER A 32 -7.41 -10.28 4.24
N GLU A 33 -7.05 -11.13 3.29
CA GLU A 33 -5.81 -11.02 2.52
C GLU A 33 -5.90 -9.85 1.54
N LEU A 34 -7.03 -9.70 0.86
CA LEU A 34 -7.27 -8.55 0.00
C LEU A 34 -7.16 -7.23 0.78
N ARG A 35 -7.69 -7.18 2.01
CA ARG A 35 -7.55 -6.01 2.90
C ARG A 35 -6.09 -5.69 3.23
N LYS A 36 -5.23 -6.70 3.43
CA LYS A 36 -3.80 -6.48 3.66
C LYS A 36 -3.13 -5.86 2.44
N ILE A 37 -3.43 -6.38 1.24
CA ILE A 37 -2.91 -5.87 -0.03
C ILE A 37 -3.35 -4.40 -0.24
N ILE A 38 -4.63 -4.11 -0.01
CA ILE A 38 -5.18 -2.75 -0.15
C ILE A 38 -4.58 -1.80 0.90
N ASN A 39 -4.39 -2.24 2.14
CA ASN A 39 -3.73 -1.43 3.16
C ASN A 39 -2.29 -1.08 2.78
N PHE A 40 -1.54 -2.03 2.24
CA PHE A 40 -0.20 -1.79 1.72
C PHE A 40 -0.21 -0.78 0.56
N ALA A 41 -1.11 -0.97 -0.41
CA ALA A 41 -1.27 -0.06 -1.55
C ALA A 41 -1.66 1.37 -1.12
N ASN A 42 -2.54 1.50 -0.12
CA ASN A 42 -2.88 2.79 0.48
C ASN A 42 -1.65 3.45 1.14
N GLY A 43 -0.82 2.67 1.83
CA GLY A 43 0.43 3.15 2.41
C GLY A 43 1.40 3.67 1.34
N MET A 44 1.55 2.95 0.23
CA MET A 44 2.33 3.39 -0.94
C MET A 44 1.85 4.74 -1.45
N GLY A 45 0.57 4.86 -1.78
CA GLY A 45 -0.02 6.09 -2.29
C GLY A 45 0.09 7.25 -1.32
N ALA A 46 -0.19 7.02 -0.04
CA ALA A 46 -0.09 8.04 1.01
C ALA A 46 1.33 8.61 1.13
N LEU A 47 2.35 7.73 1.23
CA LEU A 47 3.75 8.16 1.34
C LEU A 47 4.25 8.87 0.09
N THR A 48 3.83 8.44 -1.09
CA THR A 48 4.15 9.14 -2.34
C THR A 48 3.67 10.59 -2.31
N THR A 49 2.54 10.89 -1.67
CA THR A 49 2.07 12.28 -1.59
C THR A 49 2.93 13.21 -0.72
N THR A 50 3.85 12.64 0.08
CA THR A 50 4.67 13.37 1.04
C THR A 50 6.00 13.86 0.44
N LYS A 51 6.41 13.29 -0.69
CA LYS A 51 7.64 13.63 -1.43
C LYS A 51 7.27 14.27 -2.78
N LYS A 52 8.20 14.99 -3.42
CA LYS A 52 7.94 15.63 -4.73
C LYS A 52 8.29 14.72 -5.90
N GLY A 53 7.45 14.78 -6.94
CA GLY A 53 7.63 14.04 -8.20
C GLY A 53 7.09 12.61 -8.16
N GLY A 54 6.79 11.99 -9.31
CA GLY A 54 6.18 10.65 -9.36
C GLY A 54 7.14 9.53 -8.92
N ILE A 55 8.08 9.14 -9.79
CA ILE A 55 9.04 8.06 -9.50
C ILE A 55 9.94 8.38 -8.29
N PRO A 56 10.52 9.60 -8.14
CA PRO A 56 11.36 9.92 -6.99
C PRO A 56 10.63 9.88 -5.65
N ALA A 57 9.29 9.95 -5.64
CA ALA A 57 8.48 9.87 -4.43
C ALA A 57 8.00 8.46 -4.10
N LEU A 58 8.36 7.43 -4.88
CA LEU A 58 8.03 6.06 -4.52
C LEU A 58 8.70 5.70 -3.17
N PRO A 59 7.94 5.22 -2.18
CA PRO A 59 8.49 4.87 -0.89
C PRO A 59 9.23 3.53 -0.95
N SER A 60 10.11 3.31 0.02
CA SER A 60 10.71 1.99 0.24
C SER A 60 9.72 1.04 0.90
N LEU A 61 9.95 -0.28 0.76
CA LEU A 61 9.15 -1.29 1.45
C LEU A 61 9.18 -1.10 2.98
N GLU A 62 10.32 -0.65 3.53
CA GLU A 62 10.47 -0.36 4.95
C GLU A 62 9.58 0.82 5.38
N GLU A 63 9.58 1.92 4.63
CA GLU A 63 8.73 3.09 4.92
C GLU A 63 7.25 2.71 4.95
N VAL A 64 6.80 1.90 3.99
CA VAL A 64 5.41 1.43 3.90
C VAL A 64 5.08 0.51 5.07
N ASN A 65 5.95 -0.46 5.36
CA ASN A 65 5.77 -1.41 6.47
C ASN A 65 5.73 -0.70 7.83
N LEU A 66 6.56 0.32 8.05
CA LEU A 66 6.51 1.17 9.24
C LEU A 66 5.18 1.90 9.33
N LEU A 67 4.69 2.48 8.22
CA LEU A 67 3.40 3.18 8.21
C LEU A 67 2.22 2.24 8.52
N ILE A 68 2.14 1.08 7.85
CA ILE A 68 1.03 0.12 8.05
C ILE A 68 1.13 -0.69 9.34
N GLY A 69 2.34 -0.88 9.87
CA GLY A 69 2.58 -1.44 11.20
C GLY A 69 2.12 -0.47 12.29
N ASN A 70 2.40 0.83 12.13
CA ASN A 70 1.89 1.88 13.03
C ASN A 70 0.37 2.05 12.94
N LEU A 71 -0.26 1.70 11.82
CA LEU A 71 -1.72 1.69 11.69
C LEU A 71 -2.39 0.62 12.59
N HIS A 72 -1.70 -0.45 12.99
CA HIS A 72 -2.22 -1.42 13.98
C HIS A 72 -2.13 -0.91 15.43
N LEU A 73 -1.36 0.15 15.71
CA LEU A 73 -1.27 0.77 17.04
C LEU A 73 -2.37 1.80 17.30
N ARG A 74 -3.22 2.12 16.32
CA ARG A 74 -4.48 2.83 16.56
C ARG A 74 -5.58 1.83 16.90
N LYS A 75 -5.49 1.23 18.09
CA LYS A 75 -6.58 0.40 18.63
C LYS A 75 -7.70 1.21 19.30
N ASP A 76 -7.58 2.53 19.42
CA ASP A 76 -8.48 3.35 20.25
C ASP A 76 -9.01 4.65 19.59
N ASP A 77 -9.24 4.68 18.27
CA ASP A 77 -9.93 5.82 17.62
C ASP A 77 -11.36 5.46 17.17
N ILE A 78 -12.23 5.28 18.19
CA ILE A 78 -13.52 5.99 18.40
C ILE A 78 -14.67 5.82 17.35
N PHE A 79 -15.75 5.14 17.81
CA PHE A 79 -17.12 4.90 17.30
C PHE A 79 -17.33 3.97 16.09
#